data_AF-A0A6V7U049-F1
#
_entry.id   AF-A0A6V7U049-F1
#
_cell.length_a   1.000
_cell.length_b   1.000
_cell.length_c   1.000
_cell.angle_alpha   90.00
_cell.angle_beta   90.00
_cell.angle_gamma   90.00
#
_symmetry.space_group_name_H-M   'P 1'
#
loop_
_entity.id
_entity.type
_entity.pdbx_description
1 polymer ?
#
loop_
_entity_poly.entity_id
_entity_poly.type
_entity_poly.pdbx_seq_one_letter_code
_entity_poly.pdbx_strand_id
1 'polypeptide(L)'
;MRSSSNLFQHGAPLLFNQSRWVIGQYFVLLNVSDNCRMLKLSNIPKTIEEMIIARLWLQQLFECGFDEAFFGSNIFNPKMINLLFDNDKRISKKFNVNKLSLDNLNEDIFEFALNHFSIYELSINTKTETIEKYNNKLFNIIINEGNRLPRVSLGLFKSSKLYDLIIGHITTPKDFSNMVYTITLFYGGLENFKLPYGAVLVGTEYNNNKEYTKYQIANIYSPKMNFYLYTSIGPSSSVIIKKVESRI
;
A
#
# COMPACT_ATOMS: atom_id res chain seq x y z
N MET A 1 10.90 14.07 -51.70
CA MET A 1 10.67 12.63 -51.93
C MET A 1 11.57 11.84 -50.99
N ARG A 2 10.97 10.92 -50.22
CA ARG A 2 11.45 9.67 -49.54
C ARG A 2 12.98 9.47 -49.41
N SER A 3 13.54 8.98 -48.31
CA SER A 3 13.12 7.86 -47.46
C SER A 3 13.97 7.92 -46.16
N SER A 4 13.41 7.92 -44.94
CA SER A 4 12.93 6.80 -44.12
C SER A 4 13.95 5.71 -43.75
N SER A 5 13.92 5.40 -42.44
CA SER A 5 14.25 4.13 -41.77
C SER A 5 15.70 3.85 -41.32
N ASN A 6 15.86 3.82 -40.00
CA ASN A 6 16.41 2.68 -39.25
C ASN A 6 15.92 2.83 -37.79
N LEU A 7 14.72 2.33 -37.48
CA LEU A 7 14.45 0.98 -36.96
C LEU A 7 15.02 0.77 -35.55
N PHE A 8 14.12 0.94 -34.59
CA PHE A 8 14.17 0.43 -33.24
C PHE A 8 14.63 -1.04 -33.25
N GLN A 9 15.80 -1.31 -32.68
CA GLN A 9 16.18 -2.68 -32.35
C GLN A 9 15.37 -3.12 -31.13
N HIS A 10 14.62 -4.20 -31.32
CA HIS A 10 13.98 -4.98 -30.27
C HIS A 10 15.04 -5.54 -29.31
N GLY A 11 15.28 -4.84 -28.21
CA GLY A 11 15.91 -5.39 -27.01
C GLY A 11 14.85 -6.00 -26.11
N ALA A 12 15.06 -7.22 -25.65
CA ALA A 12 14.24 -7.92 -24.67
C ALA A 12 13.91 -7.03 -23.45
N PRO A 13 12.76 -7.22 -22.77
CA PRO A 13 12.40 -6.42 -21.61
C PRO A 13 13.46 -6.64 -20.51
N LEU A 14 14.23 -5.59 -20.23
CA LEU A 14 15.14 -5.52 -19.09
C LEU A 14 14.33 -5.81 -17.82
N LEU A 15 14.69 -6.90 -17.14
CA LEU A 15 14.12 -7.27 -15.85
C LEU A 15 14.45 -6.17 -14.83
N PHE A 16 13.41 -5.44 -14.42
CA PHE A 16 13.47 -4.33 -13.47
C PHE A 16 13.67 -4.86 -12.05
N ASN A 17 14.91 -5.17 -11.67
CA ASN A 17 15.15 -5.87 -10.39
C ASN A 17 15.17 -4.96 -9.15
N GLN A 18 15.20 -3.63 -9.33
CA GLN A 18 15.04 -2.64 -8.28
C GLN A 18 14.48 -1.35 -8.89
N SER A 19 13.15 -1.23 -8.93
CA SER A 19 12.50 -0.05 -9.49
C SER A 19 11.53 0.61 -8.56
N ARG A 20 11.80 1.90 -8.30
CA ARG A 20 10.99 2.79 -7.48
C ARG A 20 10.27 3.78 -8.39
N TRP A 21 8.96 3.88 -8.22
CA TRP A 21 8.10 4.92 -8.76
C TRP A 21 7.92 6.00 -7.71
N VAL A 22 8.30 7.21 -8.04
CA VAL A 22 8.04 8.37 -7.18
C VAL A 22 7.24 9.36 -7.99
N ILE A 23 6.00 9.61 -7.57
CA ILE A 23 5.20 10.75 -8.01
C ILE A 23 5.33 11.80 -6.91
N GLY A 24 6.44 12.53 -6.98
CA GLY A 24 6.59 13.83 -6.35
C GLY A 24 6.12 14.91 -7.31
N GLN A 25 5.98 16.13 -6.82
CA GLN A 25 5.87 17.26 -7.73
C GLN A 25 7.02 17.18 -8.75
N TYR A 26 6.67 17.21 -10.05
CA TYR A 26 7.57 17.51 -11.18
C TYR A 26 8.19 16.36 -12.02
N PHE A 27 8.02 15.06 -11.74
CA PHE A 27 8.50 13.98 -12.63
C PHE A 27 8.01 12.58 -12.24
N VAL A 28 8.00 11.64 -13.19
CA VAL A 28 7.97 10.19 -12.91
C VAL A 28 9.41 9.70 -12.95
N LEU A 29 9.96 9.32 -11.79
CA LEU A 29 11.25 8.65 -11.72
C LEU A 29 11.03 7.15 -11.88
N LEU A 30 11.63 6.58 -12.92
CA LEU A 30 11.82 5.14 -13.07
C LEU A 30 13.26 4.86 -12.67
N ASN A 31 13.48 4.48 -11.42
CA ASN A 31 14.78 3.96 -11.02
C ASN A 31 14.92 2.53 -11.56
N VAL A 32 15.99 2.20 -12.27
CA VAL A 32 16.24 0.84 -12.76
C VAL A 32 17.73 0.58 -12.61
N SER A 33 18.13 -0.11 -11.53
CA SER A 33 19.50 -0.62 -11.31
C SER A 33 20.62 0.36 -11.73
N ASP A 34 20.97 1.28 -10.83
CA ASP A 34 21.96 2.36 -10.98
C ASP A 34 21.71 3.41 -12.08
N ASN A 35 20.69 3.20 -12.93
CA ASN A 35 20.27 4.17 -13.94
C ASN A 35 18.87 4.72 -13.63
N CYS A 36 18.81 6.02 -13.35
CA CYS A 36 17.55 6.72 -13.21
C CYS A 36 17.06 7.20 -14.58
N ARG A 37 16.00 6.58 -15.11
CA ARG A 37 15.27 7.16 -16.25
C ARG A 37 14.23 8.12 -15.70
N MET A 38 14.52 9.41 -15.82
CA MET A 38 13.57 10.46 -15.45
C MET A 38 12.69 10.78 -16.65
N LEU A 39 11.40 10.40 -16.56
CA LEU A 39 10.40 10.89 -17.50
C LEU A 39 9.88 12.23 -16.97
N LYS A 40 10.32 13.31 -17.62
CA LYS A 40 9.80 14.65 -17.36
C LYS A 40 8.47 14.81 -18.11
N LEU A 41 7.37 14.52 -17.44
CA LEU A 41 6.03 14.89 -17.92
C LEU A 41 5.68 16.29 -17.42
N SER A 42 4.96 17.06 -18.23
CA SER A 42 4.35 18.32 -17.79
C SER A 42 3.46 18.06 -16.56
N ASN A 43 3.66 18.84 -15.49
CA ASN A 43 3.03 18.65 -14.17
C ASN A 43 1.50 18.56 -14.22
N ILE A 44 0.94 19.35 -15.11
CA ILE A 44 -0.48 19.42 -15.40
C ILE A 44 -0.50 19.46 -16.91
N PRO A 45 -0.87 18.36 -17.58
CA PRO A 45 -1.11 18.39 -19.01
C PRO A 45 -2.09 19.52 -19.30
N LYS A 46 -1.63 20.53 -20.04
CA LYS A 46 -2.43 21.70 -20.44
C LYS A 46 -3.17 21.43 -21.75
N THR A 47 -2.69 20.47 -22.54
CA THR A 47 -3.31 20.10 -23.81
C THR A 47 -3.68 18.62 -23.86
N ILE A 48 -4.59 18.28 -24.79
CA ILE A 48 -5.01 16.90 -25.04
C ILE A 48 -3.82 16.05 -25.52
N GLU A 49 -2.93 16.63 -26.34
CA GLU A 49 -1.72 15.97 -26.83
C GLU A 49 -0.78 15.58 -25.68
N GLU A 50 -0.57 16.47 -24.70
CA GLU A 50 0.23 16.16 -23.52
C GLU A 50 -0.40 15.02 -22.69
N MET A 51 -1.74 15.00 -22.58
CA MET A 51 -2.45 13.91 -21.92
C MET A 51 -2.29 12.58 -22.67
N ILE A 52 -2.35 12.60 -24.01
CA ILE A 52 -2.16 11.40 -24.84
C ILE A 52 -0.73 10.87 -24.70
N ILE A 53 0.28 11.74 -24.70
CA ILE A 53 1.69 11.34 -24.49
C ILE A 53 1.85 10.69 -23.11
N ALA A 54 1.33 11.33 -22.06
CA ALA A 54 1.36 10.76 -20.71
C ALA A 54 0.66 9.39 -20.67
N ARG A 55 -0.50 9.26 -21.34
CA ARG A 55 -1.23 7.99 -21.46
C ARG A 55 -0.39 6.89 -22.11
N LEU A 56 0.24 7.17 -23.25
CA LEU A 56 1.04 6.19 -23.99
C LEU A 56 2.23 5.71 -23.16
N TRP A 57 2.87 6.62 -22.41
CA TRP A 57 3.93 6.27 -21.47
C TRP A 57 3.43 5.39 -20.32
N LEU A 58 2.34 5.77 -19.66
CA LEU A 58 1.72 4.97 -18.60
C LEU A 58 1.27 3.60 -19.11
N GLN A 59 0.82 3.53 -20.36
CA GLN A 59 0.38 2.27 -20.97
C GLN A 59 1.51 1.26 -21.10
N GLN A 60 2.72 1.72 -21.44
CA GLN A 60 3.91 0.85 -21.49
C GLN A 60 4.29 0.33 -20.10
N LEU A 61 3.92 1.06 -19.05
CA LEU A 61 4.30 0.74 -17.68
C LEU A 61 3.35 -0.23 -16.98
N PHE A 62 2.12 -0.40 -17.47
CA PHE A 62 1.18 -1.37 -16.90
C PHE A 62 1.61 -2.82 -17.03
N GLU A 63 2.50 -3.13 -17.96
CA GLU A 63 3.04 -4.49 -18.15
C GLU A 63 4.27 -4.76 -17.29
N CYS A 64 4.74 -3.75 -16.54
CA CYS A 64 5.89 -3.86 -15.67
C CYS A 64 5.48 -4.16 -14.22
N GLY A 65 6.42 -4.77 -13.49
CA GLY A 65 6.38 -4.86 -12.03
C GLY A 65 7.33 -3.85 -11.41
N PHE A 66 6.91 -3.21 -10.33
CA PHE A 66 7.72 -2.25 -9.59
C PHE A 66 7.87 -2.69 -8.13
N ASP A 67 9.03 -2.42 -7.54
CA ASP A 67 9.25 -2.76 -6.14
C ASP A 67 8.52 -1.78 -5.22
N GLU A 68 8.55 -0.49 -5.56
CA GLU A 68 7.83 0.52 -4.78
C GLU A 68 7.19 1.56 -5.70
N ALA A 69 6.01 2.04 -5.32
CA ALA A 69 5.40 3.26 -5.83
C ALA A 69 5.07 4.21 -4.67
N PHE A 70 5.35 5.49 -4.85
CA PHE A 70 5.20 6.51 -3.80
C PHE A 70 4.43 7.71 -4.34
N PHE A 71 3.39 8.11 -3.63
CA PHE A 71 2.55 9.27 -3.93
C PHE A 71 2.67 10.28 -2.80
N GLY A 72 3.57 11.26 -2.95
CA GLY A 72 3.89 12.25 -1.92
C GLY A 72 3.00 13.49 -1.94
N SER A 73 2.41 13.79 -3.11
CA SER A 73 1.66 15.02 -3.35
C SER A 73 0.50 14.79 -4.33
N ASN A 74 -0.60 15.52 -4.12
CA ASN A 74 -1.83 15.37 -4.89
C ASN A 74 -1.70 16.03 -6.27
N ILE A 75 -1.42 15.25 -7.31
CA ILE A 75 -1.28 15.76 -8.70
C ILE A 75 -2.38 15.22 -9.63
N PHE A 76 -3.08 14.14 -9.24
CA PHE A 76 -4.08 13.54 -10.10
C PHE A 76 -5.42 14.30 -10.03
N ASN A 77 -5.72 15.02 -11.11
CA ASN A 77 -7.06 15.54 -11.36
C ASN A 77 -8.00 14.36 -11.71
N PRO A 78 -9.18 14.22 -11.07
CA PRO A 78 -10.14 13.16 -11.39
C PRO A 78 -10.51 13.10 -12.89
N LYS A 79 -10.58 14.25 -13.58
CA LYS A 79 -10.79 14.27 -15.04
C LYS A 79 -9.66 13.59 -15.80
N MET A 80 -8.43 13.76 -15.34
CA MET A 80 -7.25 13.11 -15.91
C MET A 80 -7.28 11.61 -15.63
N ILE A 81 -7.67 11.19 -14.43
CA ILE A 81 -7.86 9.75 -14.13
C ILE A 81 -8.88 9.14 -15.10
N ASN A 82 -10.06 9.75 -15.23
CA ASN A 82 -11.09 9.27 -16.14
C ASN A 82 -10.61 9.20 -17.60
N LEU A 83 -9.88 10.21 -18.08
CA LEU A 83 -9.37 10.27 -19.46
C LEU A 83 -8.28 9.24 -19.75
N LEU A 84 -7.41 9.00 -18.77
CA LEU A 84 -6.24 8.14 -18.93
C LEU A 84 -6.53 6.66 -18.64
N PHE A 85 -7.44 6.38 -17.70
CA PHE A 85 -7.64 5.04 -17.15
C PHE A 85 -9.07 4.50 -17.34
N ASP A 86 -10.11 5.29 -17.10
CA ASP A 86 -11.49 4.75 -16.99
C ASP A 86 -12.30 4.75 -18.28
N ASN A 87 -12.04 5.70 -19.20
CA ASN A 87 -12.80 5.83 -20.44
C ASN A 87 -12.50 4.73 -21.47
N ASP A 88 -11.41 3.98 -21.33
CA ASP A 88 -11.06 2.91 -22.24
C ASP A 88 -11.21 1.54 -21.60
N LYS A 89 -12.34 0.89 -21.89
CA LYS A 89 -12.64 -0.49 -21.45
C LYS A 89 -11.58 -1.52 -21.90
N ARG A 90 -10.69 -1.17 -22.82
CA ARG A 90 -9.58 -2.03 -23.27
C ARG A 90 -8.40 -2.04 -22.30
N ILE A 91 -8.31 -1.09 -21.36
CA ILE A 91 -7.21 -0.97 -20.40
C ILE A 91 -7.71 -1.42 -19.03
N SER A 92 -7.95 -2.72 -18.86
CA SER A 92 -8.15 -3.29 -17.51
C SER A 92 -6.81 -3.51 -16.78
N LYS A 93 -5.73 -2.91 -17.26
CA LYS A 93 -4.38 -3.22 -16.77
C LYS A 93 -4.10 -2.41 -15.51
N LYS A 94 -3.63 -3.10 -14.48
CA LYS A 94 -3.22 -2.51 -13.21
C LYS A 94 -1.70 -2.41 -13.16
N PHE A 95 -1.18 -1.42 -12.45
CA PHE A 95 0.23 -1.39 -12.11
C PHE A 95 0.53 -2.46 -11.06
N ASN A 96 1.50 -3.33 -11.34
CA ASN A 96 1.92 -4.33 -10.36
C ASN A 96 3.02 -3.74 -9.50
N VAL A 97 2.76 -3.58 -8.20
CA VAL A 97 3.68 -2.95 -7.28
C VAL A 97 3.79 -3.77 -6.00
N ASN A 98 5.03 -4.06 -5.59
CA ASN A 98 5.27 -4.76 -4.32
C ASN A 98 4.89 -3.87 -3.12
N LYS A 99 5.27 -2.59 -3.11
CA LYS A 99 4.85 -1.64 -2.08
C LYS A 99 4.28 -0.34 -2.64
N LEU A 100 3.05 0.01 -2.26
CA LEU A 100 2.46 1.32 -2.57
C LEU A 100 2.42 2.18 -1.32
N SER A 101 3.10 3.32 -1.34
CA SER A 101 3.17 4.30 -0.26
C SER A 101 2.36 5.54 -0.62
N LEU A 102 1.34 5.84 0.18
CA LEU A 102 0.47 7.00 0.04
C LEU A 102 0.70 7.97 1.20
N ASP A 103 1.17 9.17 0.88
CA ASP A 103 1.26 10.27 1.84
C ASP A 103 0.09 11.23 1.65
N ASN A 104 -0.30 11.95 2.71
CA ASN A 104 -1.36 12.97 2.66
C ASN A 104 -2.69 12.48 2.08
N LEU A 105 -3.16 11.33 2.58
CA LEU A 105 -4.33 10.60 2.08
C LEU A 105 -5.51 11.50 1.66
N ASN A 106 -5.81 11.48 0.36
CA ASN A 106 -7.03 12.01 -0.26
C ASN A 106 -7.86 10.85 -0.80
N GLU A 107 -9.20 10.98 -0.77
CA GLU A 107 -10.15 9.99 -1.26
C GLU A 107 -9.92 9.62 -2.73
N ASP A 108 -9.72 10.60 -3.61
CA ASP A 108 -9.51 10.36 -5.03
C ASP A 108 -8.27 9.49 -5.30
N ILE A 109 -7.17 9.79 -4.63
CA ILE A 109 -5.90 9.04 -4.77
C ILE A 109 -6.03 7.67 -4.15
N PHE A 110 -6.75 7.56 -3.04
CA PHE A 110 -6.97 6.29 -2.39
C PHE A 110 -7.79 5.36 -3.26
N GLU A 111 -8.85 5.86 -3.90
CA GLU A 111 -9.66 5.08 -4.83
C GLU A 111 -8.90 4.73 -6.10
N PHE A 112 -8.16 5.69 -6.64
CA PHE A 112 -7.26 5.45 -7.77
C PHE A 112 -6.26 4.31 -7.47
N ALA A 113 -5.58 4.38 -6.32
CA ALA A 113 -4.64 3.36 -5.88
C ALA A 113 -5.29 1.98 -5.82
N LEU A 114 -6.44 1.86 -5.16
CA LEU A 114 -7.14 0.58 -5.02
C LEU A 114 -7.60 0.03 -6.38
N ASN A 115 -8.07 0.88 -7.29
CA ASN A 115 -8.66 0.44 -8.55
C ASN A 115 -7.60 0.12 -9.61
N HIS A 116 -6.49 0.85 -9.65
CA HIS A 116 -5.51 0.77 -10.73
C HIS A 116 -4.17 0.12 -10.35
N PHE A 117 -4.00 -0.32 -9.09
CA PHE A 117 -2.80 -1.05 -8.67
C PHE A 117 -3.15 -2.47 -8.18
N SER A 118 -2.28 -3.41 -8.52
CA SER A 118 -2.14 -4.70 -7.87
C SER A 118 -1.03 -4.57 -6.84
N ILE A 119 -1.38 -4.53 -5.56
CA ILE A 119 -0.49 -4.10 -4.48
C ILE A 119 -0.24 -5.27 -3.53
N TYR A 120 1.02 -5.57 -3.22
CA TYR A 120 1.32 -6.54 -2.15
C TYR A 120 1.29 -5.89 -0.75
N GLU A 121 1.90 -4.71 -0.60
CA GLU A 121 1.88 -3.92 0.63
C GLU A 121 1.39 -2.50 0.39
N LEU A 122 0.31 -2.12 1.08
CA LEU A 122 -0.20 -0.74 1.11
C LEU A 122 0.30 -0.03 2.36
N SER A 123 1.08 1.02 2.19
CA SER A 123 1.57 1.89 3.25
C SER A 123 0.89 3.25 3.18
N ILE A 124 0.27 3.71 4.26
CA ILE A 124 -0.38 5.02 4.35
C ILE A 124 0.26 5.80 5.48
N ASN A 125 0.82 6.96 5.16
CA ASN A 125 1.38 7.87 6.14
C ASN A 125 0.67 9.22 6.03
N THR A 126 -0.14 9.56 7.04
CA THR A 126 -0.88 10.82 7.03
C THR A 126 -1.09 11.33 8.45
N LYS A 127 -1.59 12.56 8.57
CA LYS A 127 -1.88 13.18 9.85
C LYS A 127 -3.00 12.42 10.56
N THR A 128 -2.97 12.40 11.90
CA THR A 128 -3.97 11.70 12.74
C THR A 128 -5.41 12.09 12.38
N GLU A 129 -5.69 13.39 12.24
CA GLU A 129 -7.03 13.91 11.93
C GLU A 129 -7.58 13.33 10.63
N THR A 130 -6.70 13.15 9.63
CA THR A 130 -7.06 12.54 8.35
C THR A 130 -7.40 11.07 8.54
N ILE A 131 -6.60 10.30 9.27
CA ILE A 131 -6.90 8.88 9.53
C ILE A 131 -8.23 8.71 10.24
N GLU A 132 -8.55 9.57 11.21
CA GLU A 132 -9.79 9.46 11.97
C GLU A 132 -11.03 9.55 11.08
N LYS A 133 -10.98 10.40 10.06
CA LYS A 133 -12.01 10.50 9.02
C LYS A 133 -12.16 9.20 8.22
N TYR A 134 -11.07 8.48 7.98
CA TYR A 134 -11.05 7.25 7.17
C TYR A 134 -11.10 5.95 7.98
N ASN A 135 -11.18 5.99 9.31
CA ASN A 135 -11.12 4.80 10.17
C ASN A 135 -12.06 3.67 9.71
N ASN A 136 -13.32 3.98 9.36
CA ASN A 136 -14.27 2.97 8.90
C ASN A 136 -13.89 2.40 7.52
N LYS A 137 -13.42 3.25 6.59
CA LYS A 137 -12.98 2.83 5.24
C LYS A 137 -11.73 1.94 5.35
N LEU A 138 -10.75 2.35 6.16
CA LEU A 138 -9.53 1.59 6.43
C LEU A 138 -9.82 0.26 7.13
N PHE A 139 -10.70 0.27 8.14
CA PHE A 139 -11.14 -0.95 8.82
C PHE A 139 -11.82 -1.92 7.85
N ASN A 140 -12.73 -1.46 6.99
CA ASN A 140 -13.39 -2.29 6.00
C ASN A 140 -12.41 -2.93 5.02
N ILE A 141 -11.37 -2.20 4.61
CA ILE A 141 -10.28 -2.75 3.79
C ILE A 141 -9.54 -3.83 4.55
N ILE A 142 -9.17 -3.57 5.80
CA ILE A 142 -8.45 -4.52 6.64
C ILE A 142 -9.19 -5.85 6.80
N ILE A 143 -10.52 -5.83 6.94
CA ILE A 143 -11.28 -7.06 7.20
C ILE A 143 -11.78 -7.78 5.94
N ASN A 144 -11.90 -7.08 4.80
CA ASN A 144 -12.51 -7.65 3.59
C ASN A 144 -11.56 -7.78 2.39
N GLU A 145 -10.42 -7.09 2.37
CA GLU A 145 -9.58 -6.98 1.17
C GLU A 145 -8.27 -7.77 1.25
N GLY A 146 -8.12 -8.66 2.23
CA GLY A 146 -6.87 -9.40 2.49
C GLY A 146 -6.38 -10.27 1.34
N ASN A 147 -7.29 -10.77 0.49
CA ASN A 147 -6.93 -11.50 -0.74
C ASN A 147 -6.27 -10.58 -1.78
N ARG A 148 -6.64 -9.29 -1.80
CA ARG A 148 -6.09 -8.28 -2.70
C ARG A 148 -4.90 -7.54 -2.09
N LEU A 149 -4.90 -7.38 -0.77
CA LEU A 149 -3.96 -6.57 0.01
C LEU A 149 -3.45 -7.39 1.20
N PRO A 150 -2.48 -8.30 1.01
CA PRO A 150 -2.02 -9.17 2.09
C PRO A 150 -1.32 -8.38 3.21
N ARG A 151 -0.80 -7.18 2.93
CA ARG A 151 -0.14 -6.33 3.93
C ARG A 151 -0.63 -4.89 3.89
N VAL A 152 -0.88 -4.34 5.09
CA VAL A 152 -1.25 -2.93 5.27
C VAL A 152 -0.40 -2.32 6.39
N SER A 153 0.17 -1.16 6.13
CA SER A 153 1.04 -0.40 7.02
C SER A 153 0.46 1.00 7.21
N LEU A 154 0.17 1.43 8.45
CA LEU A 154 -0.51 2.69 8.73
C LEU A 154 0.27 3.51 9.77
N GLY A 155 0.57 4.77 9.44
CA GLY A 155 1.14 5.75 10.37
C GLY A 155 0.09 6.36 11.29
N LEU A 156 -0.21 5.71 12.42
CA LEU A 156 -1.20 6.13 13.41
C LEU A 156 -0.56 7.00 14.50
N PHE A 157 -0.25 8.26 14.21
CA PHE A 157 0.49 9.10 15.17
C PHE A 157 -0.22 9.27 16.53
N LYS A 158 -1.56 9.18 16.62
CA LYS A 158 -2.31 9.27 17.90
C LYS A 158 -3.66 8.52 17.99
N SER A 159 -4.17 7.89 16.91
CA SER A 159 -5.53 7.35 16.92
C SER A 159 -5.58 5.89 17.43
N SER A 160 -6.29 5.65 18.54
CA SER A 160 -6.54 4.30 19.05
C SER A 160 -7.71 3.61 18.35
N LYS A 161 -8.66 4.38 17.78
CA LYS A 161 -9.95 3.86 17.31
C LYS A 161 -9.82 2.76 16.26
N LEU A 162 -8.92 2.90 15.29
CA LEU A 162 -8.72 1.86 14.28
C LEU A 162 -8.18 0.56 14.90
N TYR A 163 -7.24 0.67 15.84
CA TYR A 163 -6.74 -0.47 16.58
C TYR A 163 -7.87 -1.13 17.40
N ASP A 164 -8.67 -0.35 18.12
CA ASP A 164 -9.79 -0.83 18.91
C ASP A 164 -10.81 -1.58 18.03
N LEU A 165 -11.09 -1.07 16.82
CA LEU A 165 -11.95 -1.75 15.84
C LEU A 165 -11.36 -3.09 15.37
N ILE A 166 -10.06 -3.13 15.05
CA ILE A 166 -9.37 -4.35 14.60
C ILE A 166 -9.36 -5.40 15.71
N ILE A 167 -8.99 -5.02 16.92
CA ILE A 167 -8.97 -5.92 18.07
C ILE A 167 -10.38 -6.40 18.40
N GLY A 168 -11.36 -5.51 18.47
CA GLY A 168 -12.76 -5.88 18.67
C GLY A 168 -13.20 -6.93 17.66
N HIS A 169 -12.89 -6.72 16.38
CA HIS A 169 -13.20 -7.69 15.31
C HIS A 169 -12.53 -9.06 15.54
N ILE A 170 -11.22 -9.08 15.82
CA ILE A 170 -10.44 -10.31 16.07
C ILE A 170 -10.99 -11.12 17.24
N THR A 171 -11.54 -10.46 18.25
CA THR A 171 -12.10 -11.11 19.45
C THR A 171 -13.54 -11.62 19.29
N THR A 172 -14.22 -11.31 18.17
CA THR A 172 -15.59 -11.77 17.91
C THR A 172 -15.64 -13.06 17.07
N PRO A 173 -16.72 -13.86 17.18
CA PRO A 173 -16.94 -15.02 16.32
C PRO A 173 -17.26 -14.58 14.89
N LYS A 174 -16.25 -14.51 14.02
CA LYS A 174 -16.39 -14.15 12.60
C LYS A 174 -15.45 -14.98 11.73
N ASP A 175 -15.76 -15.01 10.44
CA ASP A 175 -14.83 -15.50 9.43
C ASP A 175 -13.76 -14.43 9.15
N PHE A 176 -12.50 -14.84 9.18
CA PHE A 176 -11.33 -13.99 8.93
C PHE A 176 -10.61 -14.34 7.63
N SER A 177 -11.19 -15.20 6.78
CA SER A 177 -10.63 -15.61 5.49
C SER A 177 -10.18 -14.41 4.66
N ASN A 178 -11.03 -13.39 4.57
CA ASN A 178 -10.79 -12.16 3.80
C ASN A 178 -10.00 -11.07 4.54
N MET A 179 -9.60 -11.29 5.80
CA MET A 179 -8.85 -10.30 6.57
C MET A 179 -7.40 -10.22 6.08
N VAL A 180 -6.86 -9.00 6.04
CA VAL A 180 -5.44 -8.70 5.76
C VAL A 180 -4.53 -9.54 6.65
N TYR A 181 -3.51 -10.15 6.05
CA TYR A 181 -2.64 -11.10 6.74
C TYR A 181 -1.67 -10.43 7.72
N THR A 182 -1.10 -9.28 7.33
CA THR A 182 -0.21 -8.49 8.21
C THR A 182 -0.65 -7.04 8.24
N ILE A 183 -0.93 -6.54 9.44
CA ILE A 183 -1.30 -5.15 9.69
C ILE A 183 -0.20 -4.53 10.57
N THR A 184 0.45 -3.48 10.10
CA THR A 184 1.44 -2.74 10.88
C THR A 184 0.89 -1.36 11.20
N LEU A 185 0.85 -1.01 12.48
CA LEU A 185 0.43 0.29 12.98
C LEU A 185 1.64 0.97 13.63
N PHE A 186 2.07 2.10 13.08
CA PHE A 186 3.18 2.89 13.62
C PHE A 186 2.62 4.00 14.52
N TYR A 187 3.09 4.08 15.75
CA TYR A 187 2.65 5.07 16.74
C TYR A 187 3.79 6.04 17.07
N GLY A 188 3.44 7.32 17.23
CA GLY A 188 4.33 8.33 17.79
C GLY A 188 4.47 8.24 19.32
N GLY A 189 4.57 7.01 19.86
CA GLY A 189 4.54 6.70 21.30
C GLY A 189 3.41 5.72 21.66
N LEU A 190 3.74 4.65 22.39
CA LEU A 190 2.82 3.55 22.77
C LEU A 190 2.03 3.80 24.07
N GLU A 191 2.05 5.01 24.62
CA GLU A 191 1.57 5.28 25.99
C GLU A 191 0.11 4.87 26.25
N ASN A 192 -0.70 4.70 25.21
CA ASN A 192 -2.12 4.30 25.32
C ASN A 192 -2.44 2.90 24.78
N PHE A 193 -1.43 2.08 24.49
CA PHE A 193 -1.67 0.75 23.95
C PHE A 193 -2.17 -0.21 25.03
N LYS A 194 -3.37 -0.75 24.81
CA LYS A 194 -3.95 -1.78 25.68
C LYS A 194 -3.88 -3.12 24.97
N LEU A 195 -3.28 -4.10 25.63
CA LEU A 195 -3.35 -5.49 25.20
C LEU A 195 -4.81 -5.96 25.23
N PRO A 196 -5.25 -6.76 24.24
CA PRO A 196 -6.57 -7.36 24.29
C PRO A 196 -6.70 -8.32 25.47
N TYR A 197 -7.91 -8.45 25.99
CA TYR A 197 -8.21 -9.45 27.01
C TYR A 197 -7.86 -10.86 26.49
N GLY A 198 -7.15 -11.65 27.31
CA GLY A 198 -6.70 -12.99 26.94
C GLY A 198 -5.45 -13.05 26.06
N ALA A 199 -4.78 -11.92 25.80
CA ALA A 199 -3.46 -11.94 25.17
C ALA A 199 -2.44 -12.64 26.08
N VAL A 200 -1.77 -13.67 25.56
CA VAL A 200 -0.76 -14.44 26.28
C VAL A 200 0.63 -14.06 25.77
N LEU A 201 1.54 -13.71 26.67
CA LEU A 201 2.95 -13.48 26.32
C LEU A 201 3.57 -14.78 25.80
N VAL A 202 4.13 -14.74 24.59
CA VAL A 202 4.79 -15.89 23.97
C VAL A 202 6.31 -15.76 24.09
N GLY A 203 6.84 -14.53 24.01
CA GLY A 203 8.27 -14.28 24.10
C GLY A 203 8.66 -12.95 23.44
N THR A 204 9.94 -12.84 23.08
CA THR A 204 10.48 -11.71 22.32
C THR A 204 11.05 -12.18 20.99
N GLU A 205 11.00 -11.32 19.98
CA GLU A 205 11.58 -11.57 18.65
C GLU A 205 12.37 -10.34 18.18
N TYR A 206 13.50 -10.57 17.52
CA TYR A 206 14.28 -9.52 16.88
C TYR A 206 13.98 -9.48 15.38
N ASN A 207 13.60 -8.31 14.88
CA ASN A 207 13.38 -8.08 13.46
C ASN A 207 13.88 -6.68 13.09
N ASN A 208 14.68 -6.55 12.02
CA ASN A 208 15.24 -5.29 11.54
C ASN A 208 15.92 -4.47 12.67
N ASN A 209 16.75 -5.13 13.48
CA ASN A 209 17.45 -4.52 14.64
C ASN A 209 16.52 -3.93 15.71
N LYS A 210 15.26 -4.38 15.75
CA LYS A 210 14.28 -3.96 16.74
C LYS A 210 13.74 -5.17 17.48
N GLU A 211 13.65 -5.04 18.80
CA GLU A 211 13.04 -6.04 19.65
C GLU A 211 11.52 -5.84 19.70
N TYR A 212 10.80 -6.95 19.58
CA TYR A 212 9.35 -7.01 19.67
C TYR A 212 8.94 -7.98 20.76
N THR A 213 8.07 -7.54 21.66
CA THR A 213 7.33 -8.44 22.55
C THR A 213 6.18 -9.06 21.79
N LYS A 214 6.14 -10.40 21.75
CA LYS A 214 5.16 -11.19 21.02
C LYS A 214 4.09 -11.72 21.96
N TYR A 215 2.84 -11.45 21.61
CA TYR A 215 1.66 -11.97 22.29
C TYR A 215 0.83 -12.81 21.32
N GLN A 216 0.25 -13.90 21.80
CA GLN A 216 -0.77 -14.67 21.10
C GLN A 216 -2.15 -14.23 21.57
N ILE A 217 -3.05 -14.01 20.62
CA ILE A 217 -4.46 -13.75 20.87
C ILE A 217 -5.21 -14.98 20.35
N ALA A 218 -5.67 -15.81 21.28
CA ALA A 218 -6.47 -16.96 20.94
C ALA A 218 -7.89 -16.50 20.59
N ASN A 219 -8.35 -16.82 19.38
CA ASN A 219 -9.77 -16.67 19.07
C ASN A 219 -10.51 -17.91 19.60
N ILE A 220 -11.20 -17.75 20.73
CA ILE A 220 -11.95 -18.84 21.37
C ILE A 220 -13.06 -19.42 20.49
N TYR A 221 -13.46 -18.72 19.44
CA TYR A 221 -14.51 -19.11 18.51
C TYR A 221 -13.97 -19.75 17.22
N SER A 222 -12.69 -19.55 16.89
CA SER A 222 -12.04 -20.15 15.72
C SER A 222 -10.68 -20.72 16.11
N PRO A 223 -10.64 -21.94 16.69
CA PRO A 223 -9.41 -22.55 17.19
C PRO A 223 -8.33 -22.75 16.12
N LYS A 224 -8.72 -22.79 14.84
CA LYS A 224 -7.80 -22.93 13.71
C LYS A 224 -7.09 -21.62 13.36
N MET A 225 -7.62 -20.49 13.81
CA MET A 225 -7.15 -19.15 13.48
C MET A 225 -6.47 -18.50 14.70
N ASN A 226 -5.17 -18.29 14.60
CA ASN A 226 -4.40 -17.60 15.62
C ASN A 226 -4.00 -16.21 15.14
N PHE A 227 -3.96 -15.26 16.06
CA PHE A 227 -3.40 -13.95 15.82
C PHE A 227 -2.20 -13.73 16.72
N TYR A 228 -1.14 -13.16 16.15
CA TYR A 228 0.02 -12.72 16.91
C TYR A 228 0.12 -11.20 16.86
N LEU A 229 0.37 -10.63 18.02
CA LEU A 229 0.55 -9.21 18.22
C LEU A 229 2.00 -8.96 18.63
N TYR A 230 2.71 -8.15 17.87
CA TYR A 230 4.10 -7.80 18.14
C TYR A 230 4.16 -6.32 18.50
N THR A 231 4.60 -6.01 19.69
CA THR A 231 4.76 -4.62 20.15
C THR A 231 6.22 -4.30 20.32
N SER A 232 6.63 -3.15 19.84
CA SER A 232 8.00 -2.65 20.03
C SER A 232 7.95 -1.29 20.71
N ILE A 233 8.65 -1.15 21.82
CA ILE A 233 8.67 0.07 22.65
C ILE A 233 9.85 0.93 22.18
N GLY A 234 9.60 2.24 22.01
CA GLY A 234 10.64 3.22 21.66
C GLY A 234 10.11 4.42 20.87
N PRO A 235 10.99 5.32 20.40
CA PRO A 235 10.60 6.53 19.66
C PRO A 235 9.79 6.25 18.39
N SER A 236 10.01 5.07 17.78
CA SER A 236 9.29 4.61 16.59
C SER A 236 8.43 3.41 16.91
N SER A 237 7.68 3.46 18.02
CA SER A 237 6.89 2.32 18.48
C SER A 237 5.95 1.79 17.40
N SER A 238 5.80 0.48 17.31
CA SER A 238 4.86 -0.12 16.36
C SER A 238 4.20 -1.37 16.92
N VAL A 239 2.99 -1.61 16.41
CA VAL A 239 2.19 -2.79 16.67
C VAL A 239 2.02 -3.53 15.34
N ILE A 240 2.41 -4.80 15.31
CA ILE A 240 2.20 -5.66 14.15
C ILE A 240 1.18 -6.73 14.54
N ILE A 241 0.12 -6.87 13.77
CA ILE A 241 -0.88 -7.93 13.92
C ILE A 241 -0.68 -8.87 12.74
N LYS A 242 -0.41 -10.15 13.03
CA LYS A 242 -0.27 -11.21 12.02
C LYS A 242 -1.34 -12.28 12.23
N LYS A 243 -2.09 -12.57 11.16
CA LYS A 243 -3.01 -13.70 11.07
C LYS A 243 -2.21 -14.98 10.78
N VAL A 244 -2.48 -16.09 11.46
CA VAL A 244 -1.80 -17.38 11.22
C VAL A 244 -2.80 -18.52 11.19
N GLU A 245 -2.93 -19.16 10.03
CA GLU A 245 -3.73 -20.37 9.86
C GLU A 245 -2.94 -21.57 10.33
N SER A 246 -3.52 -22.31 11.27
CA SER A 246 -2.95 -23.57 11.73
C SER A 246 -3.13 -24.60 10.61
N ARG A 247 -2.01 -25.08 10.05
CA ARG A 247 -2.04 -26.24 9.16
C ARG A 247 -2.26 -27.48 10.04
N ILE A 248 -3.43 -28.10 9.91
CA ILE A 248 -3.74 -29.41 10.48
C ILE A 248 -3.24 -30.47 9.50
#